data_AF-A0A0H5RZ83-F1
#
_entry.id   AF-A0A0H5RZ83-F1
#
_cell.length_a   1.000
_cell.length_b   1.000
_cell.length_c   1.000
_cell.angle_alpha   90.00
_cell.angle_beta   90.00
_cell.angle_gamma   90.00
#
_symmetry.space_group_name_H-M   'P 1'
#
loop_
_entity.id
_entity.type
_entity.pdbx_description
1 polymer ?
#
loop_
_entity_poly.entity_id
_entity_poly.type
_entity_poly.pdbx_seq_one_letter_code
_entity_poly.pdbx_strand_id
1 'polypeptide(L)'
;MSIEMEKHTNKQFRMKEFQERPSLLTTLLTQTDLSCLKNFFCAMFFLLFLKTVFEDSVSHGNPVHHLWLIKWNFNKLPITLIFWCLLAGSTLLIYYSLQFWSRRPCKTEPMKDFIILLFLYIIYLCALFYCCFRFILTMQLECACTFIVTCESTRISMRVHSFIREVYSLAVRLKIRLDDDIPEKYPTLEQYVYFFFCPSLVFRQSYPRNSNCNWQAVKNYAQEIIIIIYCVDLIFIQMILPQYEKENVTAVNFSAKVSNIFNSITAGALCLLLLFYGLLHCWLNMFAELLRYSDRQFYLNWWSSKSMAEYYRFWNLVVHEWLYAYIYRDISQVIYNLEIK
;
A
#
# COMPACT_ATOMS: atom_id res chain seq x y z
N MET A 1 20.26 38.56 -17.72
CA MET A 1 19.91 38.59 -16.29
C MET A 1 18.39 38.58 -16.04
N SER A 2 17.56 39.14 -16.93
CA SER A 2 16.09 39.12 -16.81
C SER A 2 15.41 37.83 -17.31
N ILE A 3 16.04 37.07 -18.21
CA ILE A 3 15.45 35.86 -18.82
C ILE A 3 15.62 34.61 -17.93
N GLU A 4 16.63 34.57 -17.07
CA GLU A 4 16.80 33.47 -16.10
C GLU A 4 15.87 33.62 -14.89
N MET A 5 15.56 34.84 -14.44
CA MET A 5 14.59 35.06 -13.35
C MET A 5 13.16 34.68 -13.72
N GLU A 6 12.78 34.76 -15.00
CA GLU A 6 11.42 34.45 -15.47
C GLU A 6 11.17 32.92 -15.61
N LYS A 7 12.24 32.11 -15.75
CA LYS A 7 12.12 30.65 -15.73
C LYS A 7 11.88 30.07 -14.33
N HIS A 8 12.14 30.83 -13.28
CA HIS A 8 12.07 30.35 -11.90
C HIS A 8 10.76 30.70 -11.17
N THR A 9 9.82 31.39 -11.83
CA THR A 9 8.62 31.96 -11.20
C THR A 9 7.38 31.04 -11.18
N ASN A 10 7.47 29.79 -11.64
CA ASN A 10 6.32 28.87 -11.59
C ASN A 10 6.73 27.39 -11.67
N LYS A 11 7.40 26.84 -10.65
CA LYS A 11 7.34 25.37 -10.45
C LYS A 11 5.93 25.02 -9.98
N GLN A 12 4.98 24.97 -10.91
CA GLN A 12 3.63 24.52 -10.65
C GLN A 12 3.69 23.00 -10.44
N PHE A 13 3.79 22.58 -9.18
CA PHE A 13 3.76 21.16 -8.83
C PHE A 13 2.41 20.58 -9.25
N ARG A 14 2.45 19.47 -9.98
CA ARG A 14 1.23 18.82 -10.47
C ARG A 14 0.47 18.23 -9.29
N MET A 15 -0.78 18.65 -9.11
CA MET A 15 -1.67 18.03 -8.15
C MET A 15 -2.25 16.74 -8.72
N LYS A 16 -2.44 15.73 -7.87
CA LYS A 16 -3.17 14.52 -8.27
C LYS A 16 -4.62 14.89 -8.57
N GLU A 17 -5.03 14.62 -9.80
CA GLU A 17 -6.43 14.67 -10.24
C GLU A 17 -6.97 13.24 -10.30
N PHE A 18 -8.07 13.02 -9.59
CA PHE A 18 -8.75 11.73 -9.57
C PHE A 18 -9.75 11.69 -10.73
N GLN A 19 -9.61 10.71 -11.60
CA GLN A 19 -10.43 10.54 -12.80
C GLN A 19 -11.01 9.13 -12.83
N GLU A 20 -12.19 8.96 -13.43
CA GLU A 20 -12.75 7.63 -13.67
C GLU A 20 -11.95 6.92 -14.75
N ARG A 21 -11.24 5.85 -14.36
CA ARG A 21 -10.41 5.08 -15.28
C ARG A 21 -10.18 3.64 -14.77
N PRO A 22 -10.23 2.63 -15.65
CA PRO A 22 -9.95 1.25 -15.28
C PRO A 22 -8.47 1.02 -15.00
N SER A 23 -8.13 -0.06 -14.29
CA SER A 23 -6.74 -0.50 -14.16
C SER A 23 -6.17 -0.94 -15.51
N LEU A 24 -4.92 -0.57 -15.78
CA LEU A 24 -4.24 -0.85 -17.04
C LEU A 24 -4.30 -2.32 -17.44
N LEU A 25 -4.05 -3.24 -16.50
CA LEU A 25 -4.01 -4.67 -16.80
C LEU A 25 -5.41 -5.23 -17.13
N THR A 26 -6.49 -4.67 -16.55
CA THR A 26 -7.87 -5.04 -16.92
C THR A 26 -8.13 -4.71 -18.39
N THR A 27 -7.71 -3.51 -18.81
CA THR A 27 -7.82 -3.07 -20.20
C THR A 27 -6.97 -3.93 -21.13
N LEU A 28 -5.71 -4.19 -20.77
CA LEU A 28 -4.78 -4.98 -21.60
C LEU A 28 -5.24 -6.45 -21.75
N LEU A 29 -5.69 -7.08 -20.67
CA LEU A 29 -6.19 -8.47 -20.73
C LEU A 29 -7.41 -8.61 -21.64
N THR A 30 -8.22 -7.55 -21.76
CA THR A 30 -9.42 -7.55 -22.61
C THR A 30 -9.10 -7.21 -24.06
N GLN A 31 -8.17 -6.29 -24.31
CA GLN A 31 -7.91 -5.72 -25.64
C GLN A 31 -6.75 -6.38 -26.42
N THR A 32 -5.86 -7.10 -25.73
CA THR A 32 -4.65 -7.67 -26.33
C THR A 32 -4.52 -9.17 -26.04
N ASP A 33 -3.60 -9.85 -26.72
CA ASP A 33 -3.31 -11.28 -26.53
C ASP A 33 -2.66 -11.64 -25.17
N LEU A 34 -2.58 -10.68 -24.24
CA LEU A 34 -2.03 -10.88 -22.90
C LEU A 34 -2.83 -11.90 -22.07
N SER A 35 -4.06 -12.21 -22.48
CA SER A 35 -4.83 -13.35 -21.97
C SER A 35 -4.11 -14.70 -22.17
N CYS A 36 -3.32 -14.86 -23.24
CA CYS A 36 -2.47 -16.03 -23.44
C CYS A 36 -1.42 -16.16 -22.34
N LEU A 37 -0.79 -15.03 -21.95
CA LEU A 37 0.20 -15.01 -20.88
C LEU A 37 -0.43 -15.39 -19.53
N LYS A 38 -1.64 -14.89 -19.23
CA LYS A 38 -2.40 -15.32 -18.03
C LYS A 38 -2.63 -16.83 -18.04
N ASN A 39 -3.12 -17.37 -19.16
CA ASN A 39 -3.38 -18.80 -19.31
C ASN A 39 -2.10 -19.64 -19.18
N PHE A 40 -0.97 -19.16 -19.70
CA PHE A 40 0.34 -19.79 -19.55
C PHE A 40 0.75 -19.90 -18.08
N PHE A 41 0.66 -18.80 -17.32
CA PHE A 41 0.95 -18.83 -15.88
C PHE A 41 -0.02 -19.77 -15.15
N CYS A 42 -1.32 -19.73 -15.46
CA CYS A 42 -2.29 -20.66 -14.87
C CYS A 42 -1.94 -22.12 -15.16
N ALA A 43 -1.56 -22.47 -16.39
CA ALA A 43 -1.15 -23.82 -16.76
C ALA A 43 0.13 -24.26 -16.03
N MET A 44 1.13 -23.37 -15.95
CA MET A 44 2.36 -23.62 -15.21
C MET A 44 2.08 -23.90 -13.73
N PHE A 45 1.27 -23.06 -13.06
CA PHE A 45 0.91 -23.28 -11.65
C PHE A 45 0.04 -24.51 -11.44
N PHE A 46 -0.81 -24.87 -12.41
CA PHE A 46 -1.59 -26.10 -12.36
C PHE A 46 -0.68 -27.34 -12.44
N LEU A 47 0.37 -27.33 -13.26
CA LEU A 47 1.34 -28.41 -13.30
C LEU A 47 2.15 -28.51 -11.99
N LEU A 48 2.55 -27.36 -11.42
CA LEU A 48 3.18 -27.30 -10.11
C LEU A 48 2.26 -27.90 -9.03
N PHE A 49 0.97 -27.54 -9.05
CA PHE A 49 -0.04 -28.11 -8.16
C PHE A 49 -0.12 -29.63 -8.26
N LEU A 50 -0.27 -30.16 -9.48
CA LEU A 50 -0.36 -31.61 -9.72
C LEU A 50 0.90 -32.34 -9.23
N LYS A 51 2.08 -31.78 -9.49
CA LYS A 51 3.34 -32.31 -8.99
C LYS A 51 3.37 -32.39 -7.46
N THR A 52 3.02 -31.30 -6.77
CA THR A 52 3.03 -31.29 -5.29
C THR A 52 2.01 -32.26 -4.72
N VAL A 53 0.78 -32.30 -5.25
CA VAL A 53 -0.24 -33.25 -4.78
C VAL A 53 0.22 -34.69 -4.95
N PHE A 54 0.87 -35.01 -6.06
CA PHE A 54 1.43 -36.34 -6.30
C PHE A 54 2.55 -36.67 -5.30
N GLU A 55 3.54 -35.79 -5.15
CA GLU A 55 4.65 -35.95 -4.20
C GLU A 55 4.15 -36.11 -2.76
N ASP A 56 3.20 -35.29 -2.34
CA ASP A 56 2.57 -35.35 -1.02
C ASP A 56 1.80 -36.66 -0.80
N SER A 57 1.05 -37.11 -1.80
CA SER A 57 0.29 -38.37 -1.72
C SER A 57 1.22 -39.58 -1.60
N VAL A 58 2.34 -39.58 -2.34
CA VAL A 58 3.30 -40.69 -2.35
C VAL A 58 4.17 -40.69 -1.09
N SER A 59 4.69 -39.54 -0.68
CA SER A 59 5.64 -39.45 0.45
C SER A 59 4.97 -39.38 1.82
N HIS A 60 3.81 -38.72 1.93
CA HIS A 60 3.16 -38.45 3.22
C HIS A 60 1.79 -39.13 3.37
N GLY A 61 1.26 -39.76 2.31
CA GLY A 61 -0.08 -40.38 2.32
C GLY A 61 -1.24 -39.37 2.41
N ASN A 62 -0.95 -38.07 2.28
CA ASN A 62 -1.94 -36.99 2.37
C ASN A 62 -1.71 -35.97 1.24
N PRO A 63 -2.66 -35.79 0.30
CA PRO A 63 -2.49 -34.92 -0.88
C PRO A 63 -2.36 -33.42 -0.59
N VAL A 64 -2.63 -32.98 0.64
CA VAL A 64 -2.63 -31.57 1.04
C VAL A 64 -1.59 -31.26 2.12
N HIS A 65 -0.54 -32.07 2.24
CA HIS A 65 0.49 -31.90 3.27
C HIS A 65 1.20 -30.54 3.16
N HIS A 66 1.53 -30.09 1.96
CA HIS A 66 2.18 -28.81 1.66
C HIS A 66 1.49 -27.56 2.26
N LEU A 67 0.17 -27.60 2.52
CA LEU A 67 -0.57 -26.49 3.14
C LEU A 67 -0.13 -26.16 4.58
N TRP A 68 0.75 -26.97 5.18
CA TRP A 68 1.33 -26.68 6.49
C TRP A 68 2.02 -25.32 6.52
N LEU A 69 2.65 -24.88 5.42
CA LEU A 69 3.40 -23.62 5.36
C LEU A 69 2.47 -22.41 5.41
N ILE A 70 1.33 -22.46 4.71
CA ILE A 70 0.25 -21.47 4.85
C ILE A 70 -0.27 -21.47 6.29
N LYS A 71 -0.61 -22.64 6.83
CA LYS A 71 -1.15 -22.75 8.19
C LYS A 71 -0.19 -22.19 9.23
N TRP A 72 1.10 -22.46 9.08
CA TRP A 72 2.16 -21.93 9.93
C TRP A 72 2.22 -20.41 9.82
N ASN A 73 2.35 -19.86 8.61
CA ASN A 73 2.44 -18.41 8.38
C ASN A 73 1.25 -17.60 8.94
N PHE A 74 0.04 -18.18 8.92
CA PHE A 74 -1.20 -17.53 9.38
C PHE A 74 -1.68 -18.01 10.76
N ASN A 75 -0.87 -18.73 11.52
CA ASN A 75 -1.26 -19.32 12.81
C ASN A 75 -1.81 -18.28 13.80
N LYS A 76 -1.24 -17.08 13.83
CA LYS A 76 -1.62 -15.99 14.75
C LYS A 76 -2.50 -14.91 14.10
N LEU A 77 -3.10 -15.20 12.93
CA LEU A 77 -3.89 -14.24 12.17
C LEU A 77 -5.04 -13.59 12.98
N PRO A 78 -5.85 -14.32 13.79
CA PRO A 78 -6.93 -13.69 14.55
C PRO A 78 -6.44 -12.60 15.51
N ILE A 79 -5.33 -12.85 16.21
CA ILE A 79 -4.74 -11.88 17.15
C ILE A 79 -4.15 -10.69 16.38
N THR A 80 -3.52 -10.94 15.23
CA THR A 80 -3.05 -9.90 14.32
C THR A 80 -4.19 -9.00 13.81
N LEU A 81 -5.36 -9.56 13.48
CA LEU A 81 -6.52 -8.79 13.04
C LEU A 81 -7.13 -7.96 14.18
N ILE A 82 -7.21 -8.50 15.40
CA ILE A 82 -7.66 -7.73 16.57
C ILE A 82 -6.72 -6.55 16.82
N PHE A 83 -5.41 -6.80 16.79
CA PHE A 83 -4.42 -5.73 16.95
C PHE A 83 -4.54 -4.68 15.84
N TRP A 84 -4.73 -5.10 14.60
CA TRP A 84 -4.99 -4.19 13.49
C TRP A 84 -6.25 -3.34 13.72
N CYS A 85 -7.35 -3.90 14.22
CA CYS A 85 -8.56 -3.15 14.55
C CYS A 85 -8.29 -2.08 15.62
N LEU A 86 -7.42 -2.37 16.61
CA LEU A 86 -7.00 -1.38 17.61
C LEU A 86 -6.18 -0.24 16.98
N LEU A 87 -5.26 -0.55 16.07
CA LEU A 87 -4.50 0.46 15.32
C LEU A 87 -5.40 1.28 14.39
N ALA A 88 -6.38 0.66 13.75
CA ALA A 88 -7.36 1.36 12.93
C ALA A 88 -8.22 2.29 13.79
N GLY A 89 -8.69 1.81 14.94
CA GLY A 89 -9.48 2.60 15.89
C GLY A 89 -8.71 3.78 16.48
N SER A 90 -7.41 3.65 16.73
CA SER A 90 -6.59 4.75 17.27
C SER A 90 -6.51 5.94 16.31
N THR A 91 -6.68 5.73 15.00
CA THR A 91 -6.70 6.84 14.02
C THR A 91 -7.89 7.80 14.22
N LEU A 92 -9.00 7.33 14.81
CA LEU A 92 -10.14 8.18 15.14
C LEU A 92 -9.80 9.24 16.19
N LEU A 93 -8.84 8.95 17.08
CA LEU A 93 -8.34 9.93 18.05
C LEU A 93 -7.81 11.17 17.33
N ILE A 94 -7.09 10.99 16.22
CA ILE A 94 -6.50 12.09 15.44
C ILE A 94 -7.60 12.90 14.77
N TYR A 95 -8.57 12.22 14.14
CA TYR A 95 -9.72 12.86 13.52
C TYR A 95 -10.46 13.77 14.52
N TYR A 96 -10.84 13.24 15.68
CA TYR A 96 -11.57 14.01 16.69
C TYR A 96 -10.72 15.11 17.33
N SER A 97 -9.41 14.87 17.54
CA SER A 97 -8.50 15.88 18.07
C SER A 97 -8.40 17.09 17.14
N LEU A 98 -8.24 16.86 15.83
CA LEU A 98 -8.16 17.93 14.83
C LEU A 98 -9.51 18.62 14.64
N GLN A 99 -10.62 17.89 14.67
CA GLN A 99 -11.96 18.45 14.60
C GLN A 99 -12.29 19.33 15.82
N PHE A 100 -11.94 18.88 17.02
CA PHE A 100 -12.15 19.65 18.24
C PHE A 100 -11.30 20.91 18.24
N TRP A 101 -10.05 20.81 17.79
CA TRP A 101 -9.15 21.94 17.63
C TRP A 101 -9.66 22.96 16.60
N SER A 102 -10.24 22.50 15.48
CA SER A 102 -10.75 23.39 14.43
C SER A 102 -12.00 24.17 14.82
N ARG A 103 -12.75 23.72 15.83
CA ARG A 103 -13.97 24.41 16.31
C ARG A 103 -13.69 25.62 17.20
N ARG A 104 -12.47 25.76 17.73
CA ARG A 104 -12.12 26.88 18.61
C ARG A 104 -11.75 28.10 17.75
N PRO A 105 -12.58 29.15 17.67
CA PRO A 105 -12.30 30.30 16.81
C PRO A 105 -11.07 31.07 17.31
N CYS A 106 -10.27 31.60 16.39
CA CYS A 106 -9.09 32.39 16.72
C CYS A 106 -8.82 33.46 15.66
N LYS A 107 -8.42 34.68 16.07
CA LYS A 107 -8.14 35.79 15.12
C LYS A 107 -6.90 35.55 14.26
N THR A 108 -5.90 34.87 14.80
CA THR A 108 -4.62 34.53 14.15
C THR A 108 -4.14 33.21 14.72
N GLU A 109 -3.65 32.30 13.89
CA GLU A 109 -3.09 31.04 14.39
C GLU A 109 -1.93 31.28 15.37
N PRO A 110 -2.05 30.89 16.64
CA PRO A 110 -0.93 31.01 17.55
C PRO A 110 0.08 29.90 17.25
N MET A 111 1.34 30.26 16.99
CA MET A 111 2.45 29.32 16.75
C MET A 111 2.55 28.22 17.83
N LYS A 112 2.13 28.52 19.07
CA LYS A 112 2.08 27.55 20.17
C LYS A 112 1.13 26.38 19.88
N ASP A 113 -0.05 26.63 19.32
CA ASP A 113 -1.02 25.58 18.99
C ASP A 113 -0.48 24.64 17.92
N PHE A 114 0.17 25.21 16.89
CA PHE A 114 0.84 24.42 15.84
C PHE A 114 1.91 23.51 16.42
N ILE A 115 2.79 24.04 17.28
CA ILE A 115 3.87 23.26 17.91
C ILE A 115 3.28 22.12 18.76
N ILE A 116 2.21 22.38 19.52
CA ILE A 116 1.53 21.37 20.33
C ILE A 116 0.95 20.26 19.45
N LEU A 117 0.24 20.61 18.37
CA LEU A 117 -0.32 19.63 17.45
C LEU A 117 0.76 18.81 16.74
N LEU A 118 1.84 19.46 16.31
CA LEU A 118 2.98 18.80 15.69
C LEU A 118 3.63 17.80 16.66
N PHE A 119 3.81 18.20 17.92
CA PHE A 119 4.36 17.33 18.96
C PHE A 119 3.46 16.12 19.23
N LEU A 120 2.14 16.32 19.37
CA LEU A 120 1.17 15.23 19.54
C LEU A 120 1.17 14.28 18.33
N TYR A 121 1.26 14.82 17.12
CA TYR A 121 1.34 14.03 15.89
C TYR A 121 2.61 13.16 15.85
N ILE A 122 3.79 13.73 16.17
CA ILE A 122 5.06 12.99 16.21
C ILE A 122 5.00 11.89 17.28
N ILE A 123 4.50 12.21 18.48
CA ILE A 123 4.31 11.21 19.55
C ILE A 123 3.41 10.07 19.06
N TYR A 124 2.29 10.40 18.42
CA TYR A 124 1.38 9.38 17.89
C TYR A 124 2.08 8.46 16.89
N LEU A 125 2.85 9.00 15.94
CA LEU A 125 3.57 8.18 14.97
C LEU A 125 4.64 7.31 15.63
N CYS A 126 5.41 7.87 16.56
CA CYS A 126 6.40 7.09 17.32
C CYS A 126 5.73 5.98 18.12
N ALA A 127 4.60 6.27 18.78
CA ALA A 127 3.82 5.28 19.52
C ALA A 127 3.26 4.20 18.58
N LEU A 128 2.73 4.57 17.42
CA LEU A 128 2.20 3.63 16.42
C LEU A 128 3.25 2.58 16.03
N PHE A 129 4.45 3.02 15.60
CA PHE A 129 5.51 2.10 15.19
C PHE A 129 6.10 1.34 16.38
N TYR A 130 6.26 1.97 17.54
CA TYR A 130 6.74 1.30 18.75
C TYR A 130 5.80 0.19 19.20
N CYS A 131 4.49 0.45 19.24
CA CYS A 131 3.48 -0.55 19.57
C CYS A 131 3.50 -1.73 18.59
N CYS A 132 3.61 -1.46 17.27
CA CYS A 132 3.71 -2.52 16.26
C CYS A 132 4.96 -3.37 16.45
N PHE A 133 6.11 -2.73 16.66
CA PHE A 133 7.39 -3.42 16.89
C PHE A 133 7.33 -4.29 18.16
N ARG A 134 6.84 -3.74 19.27
CA ARG A 134 6.67 -4.48 20.53
C ARG A 134 5.71 -5.65 20.36
N PHE A 135 4.59 -5.46 19.67
CA PHE A 135 3.62 -6.52 19.40
C PHE A 135 4.24 -7.68 18.60
N ILE A 136 4.99 -7.38 17.53
CA ILE A 136 5.67 -8.39 16.71
C ILE A 136 6.63 -9.23 17.56
N LEU A 137 7.46 -8.59 18.40
CA LEU A 137 8.44 -9.28 19.23
C LEU A 137 7.80 -10.08 20.38
N THR A 138 6.82 -9.50 21.07
CA THR A 138 6.17 -10.16 22.21
C THR A 138 5.32 -11.34 21.76
N MET A 139 4.59 -11.19 20.65
CA MET A 139 3.75 -12.27 20.12
C MET A 139 4.53 -13.29 19.30
N GLN A 140 5.81 -13.03 18.96
CA GLN A 140 6.62 -13.87 18.08
C GLN A 140 5.83 -14.25 16.82
N LEU A 141 5.42 -13.24 16.04
CA LEU A 141 4.63 -13.44 14.84
C LEU A 141 5.46 -14.09 13.73
N GLU A 142 4.82 -14.96 12.95
CA GLU A 142 5.43 -15.57 11.77
C GLU A 142 5.56 -14.56 10.62
N CYS A 143 6.26 -14.95 9.56
CA CYS A 143 6.64 -14.06 8.46
C CYS A 143 5.43 -13.32 7.84
N ALA A 144 4.37 -14.03 7.45
CA ALA A 144 3.20 -13.40 6.83
C ALA A 144 2.46 -12.46 7.79
N CYS A 145 2.24 -12.86 9.05
CA CYS A 145 1.58 -12.00 10.04
C CYS A 145 2.41 -10.76 10.37
N THR A 146 3.74 -10.90 10.45
CA THR A 146 4.68 -9.77 10.61
C THR A 146 4.59 -8.81 9.43
N PHE A 147 4.57 -9.35 8.20
CA PHE A 147 4.40 -8.55 6.98
C PHE A 147 3.09 -7.76 6.97
N ILE A 148 1.97 -8.38 7.38
CA ILE A 148 0.67 -7.69 7.51
C ILE A 148 0.79 -6.50 8.48
N VAL A 149 1.34 -6.71 9.68
CA VAL A 149 1.45 -5.65 10.69
C VAL A 149 2.33 -4.50 10.20
N THR A 150 3.50 -4.78 9.60
CA THR A 150 4.43 -3.74 9.15
C THR A 150 3.91 -2.97 7.93
N CYS A 151 3.25 -3.65 6.98
CA CYS A 151 2.60 -2.99 5.85
C CYS A 151 1.44 -2.11 6.32
N GLU A 152 0.57 -2.63 7.19
CA GLU A 152 -0.58 -1.87 7.69
C GLU A 152 -0.17 -0.71 8.60
N SER A 153 0.84 -0.85 9.45
CA SER A 153 1.35 0.26 10.25
C SER A 153 1.90 1.38 9.37
N THR A 154 2.61 1.03 8.30
CA THR A 154 3.13 1.99 7.32
C THR A 154 2.00 2.66 6.55
N ARG A 155 1.00 1.89 6.09
CA ARG A 155 -0.20 2.41 5.42
C ARG A 155 -0.96 3.39 6.31
N ILE A 156 -1.21 3.02 7.57
CA ILE A 156 -1.90 3.87 8.56
C ILE A 156 -1.11 5.16 8.78
N SER A 157 0.21 5.09 8.98
CA SER A 157 1.08 6.27 9.13
C SER A 157 0.96 7.22 7.93
N MET A 158 1.06 6.69 6.70
CA MET A 158 0.92 7.49 5.48
C MET A 158 -0.46 8.16 5.37
N ARG A 159 -1.52 7.45 5.72
CA ARG A 159 -2.89 8.00 5.72
C ARG A 159 -3.09 9.08 6.75
N VAL A 160 -2.62 8.86 7.97
CA VAL A 160 -2.68 9.85 9.05
C VAL A 160 -1.95 11.11 8.63
N HIS A 161 -0.73 10.98 8.09
CA HIS A 161 0.03 12.11 7.58
C HIS A 161 -0.72 12.86 6.47
N SER A 162 -1.25 12.13 5.49
CA SER A 162 -2.00 12.72 4.38
C SER A 162 -3.24 13.48 4.87
N PHE A 163 -4.00 12.89 5.78
CA PHE A 163 -5.19 13.53 6.35
C PHE A 163 -4.82 14.81 7.11
N ILE A 164 -3.84 14.73 8.02
CA ILE A 164 -3.41 15.91 8.77
C ILE A 164 -2.90 16.98 7.81
N ARG A 165 -2.02 16.66 6.86
CA ARG A 165 -1.43 17.67 5.97
C ARG A 165 -2.47 18.40 5.13
N GLU A 166 -3.44 17.69 4.58
CA GLU A 166 -4.49 18.29 3.75
C GLU A 166 -5.53 19.05 4.60
N VAL A 167 -5.97 18.46 5.70
CA VAL A 167 -7.02 19.05 6.57
C VAL A 167 -6.48 20.15 7.46
N TYR A 168 -5.19 20.17 7.81
CA TYR A 168 -4.59 21.23 8.62
C TYR A 168 -4.81 22.60 7.99
N SER A 169 -4.47 22.73 6.70
CA SER A 169 -4.62 23.99 5.97
C SER A 169 -6.08 24.48 5.96
N LEU A 170 -7.03 23.56 5.81
CA LEU A 170 -8.47 23.84 5.87
C LEU A 170 -8.91 24.22 7.27
N ALA A 171 -8.48 23.48 8.29
CA ALA A 171 -8.83 23.71 9.68
C ALA A 171 -8.35 25.09 10.16
N VAL A 172 -7.15 25.54 9.74
CA VAL A 172 -6.67 26.89 9.99
C VAL A 172 -7.59 27.95 9.35
N ARG A 173 -7.98 27.76 8.08
CA ARG A 173 -8.92 28.69 7.40
C ARG A 173 -10.26 28.79 8.13
N LEU A 174 -10.81 27.64 8.55
CA LEU A 174 -12.06 27.56 9.32
C LEU A 174 -11.96 28.22 10.72
N LYS A 175 -10.78 28.22 11.35
CA LYS A 175 -10.58 28.89 12.65
C LYS A 175 -10.48 30.41 12.53
N ILE A 176 -9.87 30.91 11.44
CA ILE A 176 -9.53 32.34 11.27
C ILE A 176 -10.73 33.18 10.80
N ARG A 177 -11.65 32.61 10.00
CA ARG A 177 -12.81 33.35 9.48
C ARG A 177 -14.13 32.76 9.96
N LEU A 178 -14.99 33.65 10.46
CA LEU A 178 -16.39 33.40 10.83
C LEU A 178 -17.37 33.65 9.66
N ASP A 179 -16.90 34.07 8.48
CA ASP A 179 -17.81 34.40 7.37
C ASP A 179 -18.45 33.13 6.77
N ASP A 180 -19.78 33.12 6.78
CA ASP A 180 -20.70 32.09 6.27
C ASP A 180 -20.54 31.72 4.76
N ASP A 181 -19.57 32.33 4.07
CA ASP A 181 -19.38 32.26 2.61
C ASP A 181 -18.31 31.25 2.16
N ILE A 182 -17.75 30.43 3.06
CA ILE A 182 -16.85 29.33 2.66
C ILE A 182 -17.69 28.06 2.43
N PRO A 183 -17.78 27.53 1.20
CA PRO A 183 -18.50 26.29 0.92
C PRO A 183 -17.79 25.03 1.48
N GLU A 184 -16.53 25.15 1.90
CA GLU A 184 -15.72 24.05 2.41
C GLU A 184 -16.04 23.72 3.88
N LYS A 185 -16.64 22.56 4.11
CA LYS A 185 -16.93 22.04 5.46
C LYS A 185 -15.77 21.18 5.96
N TYR A 186 -15.62 21.08 7.28
CA TYR A 186 -14.71 20.09 7.87
C TYR A 186 -15.11 18.67 7.42
N PRO A 187 -14.15 17.80 7.04
CA PRO A 187 -14.47 16.46 6.56
C PRO A 187 -15.30 15.67 7.57
N THR A 188 -16.36 15.02 7.08
CA THR A 188 -17.20 14.15 7.88
C THR A 188 -16.48 12.88 8.30
N LEU A 189 -16.99 12.22 9.35
CA LEU A 189 -16.46 10.92 9.79
C LEU A 189 -16.61 9.86 8.68
N GLU A 190 -17.70 9.92 7.91
CA GLU A 190 -17.91 9.02 6.77
C GLU A 190 -16.81 9.18 5.72
N GLN A 191 -16.45 10.43 5.36
CA GLN A 191 -15.34 10.69 4.43
C GLN A 191 -14.00 10.20 4.96
N TYR A 192 -13.76 10.33 6.27
CA TYR A 192 -12.54 9.84 6.90
C TYR A 192 -12.45 8.31 6.88
N VAL A 193 -13.54 7.62 7.27
CA VAL A 193 -13.62 6.16 7.25
C VAL A 193 -13.57 5.63 5.82
N TYR A 194 -14.23 6.29 4.87
CA TYR A 194 -14.14 5.97 3.45
C TYR A 194 -12.69 6.08 2.97
N PHE A 195 -12.00 7.18 3.29
CA PHE A 195 -10.59 7.33 2.98
C PHE A 195 -9.76 6.22 3.60
N PHE A 196 -9.99 5.84 4.85
CA PHE A 196 -9.23 4.78 5.52
C PHE A 196 -9.21 3.46 4.72
N PHE A 197 -10.30 3.11 4.03
CA PHE A 197 -10.38 1.90 3.22
C PHE A 197 -10.14 2.11 1.72
N CYS A 198 -10.23 3.34 1.19
CA CYS A 198 -10.11 3.59 -0.24
C CYS A 198 -8.71 3.23 -0.76
N PRO A 199 -8.55 2.73 -2.00
CA PRO A 199 -7.24 2.32 -2.52
C PRO A 199 -6.37 3.51 -2.99
N SER A 200 -6.33 4.59 -2.21
CA SER A 200 -5.43 5.73 -2.39
C SER A 200 -4.88 6.23 -1.06
N LEU A 201 -3.64 6.68 -1.04
CA LEU A 201 -2.99 7.27 0.14
C LEU A 201 -3.11 8.80 0.20
N VAL A 202 -3.66 9.44 -0.84
CA VAL A 202 -3.82 10.90 -0.91
C VAL A 202 -5.25 11.27 -0.51
N PHE A 203 -5.39 12.00 0.59
CA PHE A 203 -6.68 12.47 1.10
C PHE A 203 -7.30 13.56 0.21
N ARG A 204 -8.57 13.37 -0.14
CA ARG A 204 -9.46 14.37 -0.75
C ARG A 204 -10.84 14.23 -0.12
N GLN A 205 -11.58 15.33 -0.07
CA GLN A 205 -12.94 15.33 0.47
C GLN A 205 -13.93 14.52 -0.39
N SER A 206 -13.69 14.48 -1.71
CA SER A 206 -14.49 13.74 -2.67
C SER A 206 -13.59 12.97 -3.62
N TYR A 207 -13.97 11.72 -3.88
CA TYR A 207 -13.36 10.86 -4.89
C TYR A 207 -14.40 10.59 -5.98
N PRO A 208 -13.97 10.35 -7.23
CA PRO A 208 -14.89 9.90 -8.27
C PRO A 208 -15.38 8.48 -7.90
N ARG A 209 -16.69 8.25 -8.07
CA ARG A 209 -17.35 7.02 -7.65
C ARG A 209 -18.19 6.41 -8.76
N ASN A 210 -18.18 5.09 -8.83
CA ASN A 210 -19.09 4.33 -9.68
C ASN A 210 -20.51 4.38 -9.11
N SER A 211 -21.51 4.28 -9.99
CA SER A 211 -22.91 4.20 -9.61
C SER A 211 -23.20 2.97 -8.75
N ASN A 212 -22.78 1.80 -9.24
CA ASN A 212 -23.05 0.49 -8.66
C ASN A 212 -21.76 -0.27 -8.31
N CYS A 213 -21.87 -1.21 -7.37
CA CYS A 213 -20.81 -2.17 -7.04
C CYS A 213 -21.02 -3.45 -7.86
N ASN A 214 -20.01 -3.86 -8.62
CA ASN A 214 -19.99 -5.13 -9.32
C ASN A 214 -19.49 -6.26 -8.40
N TRP A 215 -20.43 -6.91 -7.71
CA TRP A 215 -20.13 -8.02 -6.80
C TRP A 215 -19.47 -9.23 -7.49
N GLN A 216 -19.70 -9.44 -8.78
CA GLN A 216 -19.02 -10.52 -9.51
C GLN A 216 -17.53 -10.22 -9.66
N ALA A 217 -17.17 -8.98 -9.97
CA ALA A 217 -15.77 -8.56 -10.02
C ALA A 217 -15.09 -8.71 -8.65
N VAL A 218 -15.77 -8.30 -7.56
CA VAL A 218 -15.27 -8.50 -6.18
C VAL A 218 -14.97 -9.97 -5.90
N LYS A 219 -15.92 -10.87 -6.22
CA LYS A 219 -15.74 -12.32 -6.02
C LYS A 219 -14.57 -12.86 -6.84
N ASN A 220 -14.46 -12.46 -8.10
CA ASN A 220 -13.37 -12.90 -8.97
C ASN A 220 -12.01 -12.47 -8.41
N TYR A 221 -11.85 -11.21 -8.00
CA TYR A 221 -10.61 -10.73 -7.41
C TYR A 221 -10.29 -11.41 -6.08
N ALA A 222 -11.30 -11.66 -5.22
CA ALA A 222 -11.11 -12.38 -3.97
C ALA A 222 -10.61 -13.82 -4.20
N GLN A 223 -11.16 -14.52 -5.19
CA GLN A 223 -10.69 -15.86 -5.57
C GLN A 223 -9.26 -15.82 -6.13
N GLU A 224 -8.94 -14.83 -6.99
CA GLU A 224 -7.58 -14.65 -7.52
C GLU A 224 -6.56 -14.41 -6.40
N ILE A 225 -6.89 -13.63 -5.37
CA ILE A 225 -5.99 -13.42 -4.21
C ILE A 225 -5.69 -14.74 -3.49
N ILE A 226 -6.71 -15.57 -3.24
CA ILE A 226 -6.53 -16.87 -2.57
C ILE A 226 -5.65 -17.79 -3.43
N ILE A 227 -5.89 -17.83 -4.75
CA ILE A 227 -5.09 -18.61 -5.70
C ILE A 227 -3.64 -18.11 -5.69
N ILE A 228 -3.41 -16.80 -5.66
CA ILE A 228 -2.05 -16.23 -5.64
C ILE A 228 -1.30 -16.59 -4.36
N ILE A 229 -1.96 -16.53 -3.19
CA ILE A 229 -1.36 -16.99 -1.92
C ILE A 229 -0.94 -18.46 -2.04
N TYR A 230 -1.78 -19.29 -2.65
CA TYR A 230 -1.47 -20.69 -2.90
C TYR A 230 -0.35 -20.89 -3.93
N CYS A 231 -0.30 -20.12 -5.01
CA CYS A 231 0.79 -20.17 -5.98
C CYS A 231 2.14 -19.79 -5.35
N VAL A 232 2.15 -18.80 -4.44
CA VAL A 232 3.35 -18.45 -3.67
C VAL A 232 3.76 -19.63 -2.79
N ASP A 233 2.83 -20.27 -2.08
CA ASP A 233 3.11 -21.47 -1.29
C ASP A 233 3.76 -22.59 -2.12
N LEU A 234 3.22 -22.89 -3.31
CA LEU A 234 3.81 -23.87 -4.23
C LEU A 234 5.23 -23.51 -4.66
N ILE A 235 5.52 -22.22 -4.95
CA ILE A 235 6.87 -21.77 -5.26
C ILE A 235 7.80 -22.01 -4.07
N PHE A 236 7.36 -21.71 -2.85
CA PHE A 236 8.16 -21.93 -1.66
C PHE A 236 8.44 -23.42 -1.44
N ILE A 237 7.41 -24.27 -1.48
CA ILE A 237 7.53 -25.72 -1.25
C ILE A 237 8.40 -26.39 -2.31
N GLN A 238 8.28 -26.01 -3.58
CA GLN A 238 8.96 -26.72 -4.67
C GLN A 238 10.30 -26.13 -5.06
N MET A 239 10.44 -24.81 -5.02
CA MET A 239 11.62 -24.12 -5.58
C MET A 239 12.55 -23.60 -4.49
N ILE A 240 12.02 -23.12 -3.36
CA ILE A 240 12.83 -22.45 -2.34
C ILE A 240 13.24 -23.42 -1.24
N LEU A 241 12.28 -24.04 -0.54
CA LEU A 241 12.52 -24.86 0.65
C LEU A 241 13.54 -25.99 0.40
N PRO A 242 13.46 -26.79 -0.69
CA PRO A 242 14.38 -27.90 -0.90
C PRO A 242 15.84 -27.46 -1.11
N GLN A 243 16.06 -26.21 -1.54
CA GLN A 243 17.40 -25.65 -1.71
C GLN A 243 18.01 -25.26 -0.36
N TYR A 244 17.22 -24.67 0.54
CA TYR A 244 17.73 -24.10 1.78
C TYR A 244 17.66 -25.05 2.99
N GLU A 245 16.75 -26.04 2.98
CA GLU A 245 16.60 -27.00 4.09
C GLU A 245 17.85 -27.88 4.27
N LYS A 246 18.59 -28.13 3.19
CA LYS A 246 19.77 -29.00 3.19
C LYS A 246 21.08 -28.28 3.48
N GLU A 247 21.06 -26.95 3.60
CA GLU A 247 22.28 -26.14 3.74
C GLU A 247 22.59 -25.75 5.19
N ASN A 248 23.83 -26.01 5.61
CA ASN A 248 24.37 -25.44 6.83
C ASN A 248 24.75 -23.98 6.62
N VAL A 249 23.83 -23.07 6.97
CA VAL A 249 23.93 -21.60 6.76
C VAL A 249 25.24 -20.99 7.27
N THR A 250 25.85 -21.56 8.32
CA THR A 250 27.10 -21.06 8.93
C THR A 250 28.37 -21.51 8.20
N ALA A 251 28.30 -22.50 7.31
CA ALA A 251 29.44 -23.10 6.62
C ALA A 251 29.45 -22.87 5.10
N VAL A 252 28.54 -22.03 4.58
CA VAL A 252 28.41 -21.83 3.13
C VAL A 252 29.55 -20.98 2.59
N ASN A 253 30.35 -21.56 1.69
CA ASN A 253 31.41 -20.87 0.95
C ASN A 253 30.85 -19.76 0.05
N PHE A 254 31.65 -18.73 -0.24
CA PHE A 254 31.22 -17.62 -1.11
C PHE A 254 30.69 -18.08 -2.48
N SER A 255 31.38 -19.04 -3.12
CA SER A 255 30.94 -19.63 -4.40
C SER A 255 29.54 -20.25 -4.31
N ALA A 256 29.27 -21.00 -3.24
CA ALA A 256 27.95 -21.60 -3.01
C ALA A 256 26.87 -20.52 -2.78
N LYS A 257 27.18 -19.45 -2.03
CA LYS A 257 26.25 -18.31 -1.85
C LYS A 257 25.86 -17.69 -3.20
N VAL A 258 26.83 -17.46 -4.08
CA VAL A 258 26.57 -16.91 -5.42
C VAL A 258 25.69 -17.85 -6.24
N SER A 259 25.99 -19.16 -6.26
CA SER A 259 25.16 -20.16 -6.95
C SER A 259 23.72 -20.16 -6.42
N ASN A 260 23.52 -20.06 -5.11
CA ASN A 260 22.18 -20.06 -4.50
C ASN A 260 21.38 -18.79 -4.85
N ILE A 261 22.06 -17.65 -5.00
CA ILE A 261 21.42 -16.43 -5.51
C ILE A 261 20.90 -16.68 -6.92
N PHE A 262 21.73 -17.22 -7.83
CA PHE A 262 21.31 -17.50 -9.21
C PHE A 262 20.16 -18.50 -9.28
N ASN A 263 20.20 -19.57 -8.49
CA ASN A 263 19.14 -20.57 -8.42
C ASN A 263 17.81 -20.00 -7.90
N SER A 264 17.87 -18.94 -7.09
CA SER A 264 16.69 -18.27 -6.52
C SER A 264 16.10 -17.17 -7.40
N ILE A 265 16.79 -16.75 -8.48
CA ILE A 265 16.31 -15.66 -9.35
C ILE A 265 14.92 -15.97 -9.90
N THR A 266 14.71 -17.18 -10.44
CA THR A 266 13.43 -17.55 -11.06
C THR A 266 12.29 -17.55 -10.04
N ALA A 267 12.50 -18.17 -8.88
CA ALA A 267 11.50 -18.19 -7.81
C ALA A 267 11.20 -16.77 -7.29
N GLY A 268 12.23 -15.96 -7.08
CA GLY A 268 12.10 -14.57 -6.66
C GLY A 268 11.35 -13.70 -7.67
N ALA A 269 11.64 -13.85 -8.96
CA ALA A 269 10.95 -13.14 -10.03
C ALA A 269 9.47 -13.52 -10.12
N LEU A 270 9.14 -14.82 -10.00
CA LEU A 270 7.76 -15.29 -9.96
C LEU A 270 7.01 -14.72 -8.73
N CYS A 271 7.63 -14.77 -7.55
CA CYS A 271 7.06 -14.18 -6.34
C CYS A 271 6.84 -12.66 -6.49
N LEU A 272 7.77 -11.93 -7.12
CA LEU A 272 7.62 -10.49 -7.38
C LEU A 272 6.42 -10.20 -8.31
N LEU A 273 6.27 -10.97 -9.39
CA LEU A 273 5.15 -10.82 -10.32
C LEU A 273 3.81 -11.17 -9.67
N LEU A 274 3.76 -12.24 -8.87
CA LEU A 274 2.58 -12.63 -8.10
C LEU A 274 2.23 -11.60 -7.04
N LEU A 275 3.21 -11.04 -6.34
CA LEU A 275 3.01 -9.96 -5.37
C LEU A 275 2.42 -8.72 -6.06
N PHE A 276 2.98 -8.33 -7.21
CA PHE A 276 2.45 -7.23 -8.00
C PHE A 276 1.00 -7.47 -8.41
N TYR A 277 0.71 -8.61 -9.03
CA TYR A 277 -0.63 -8.93 -9.50
C TYR A 277 -1.62 -9.07 -8.34
N GLY A 278 -1.26 -9.80 -7.28
CA GLY A 278 -2.12 -10.02 -6.13
C GLY A 278 -2.43 -8.75 -5.34
N LEU A 279 -1.41 -7.94 -5.05
CA LEU A 279 -1.57 -6.74 -4.22
C LEU A 279 -2.01 -5.52 -5.04
N LEU A 280 -1.28 -5.15 -6.09
CA LEU A 280 -1.55 -3.90 -6.81
C LEU A 280 -2.71 -4.03 -7.79
N HIS A 281 -2.94 -5.22 -8.35
CA HIS A 281 -4.08 -5.45 -9.24
C HIS A 281 -5.29 -5.99 -8.47
N CYS A 282 -5.27 -7.25 -8.02
CA CYS A 282 -6.46 -7.91 -7.48
C CYS A 282 -6.95 -7.26 -6.18
N TRP A 283 -6.07 -7.05 -5.18
CA TRP A 283 -6.45 -6.47 -3.89
C TRP A 283 -6.95 -5.04 -4.00
N LEU A 284 -6.20 -4.15 -4.66
CA LEU A 284 -6.64 -2.76 -4.82
C LEU A 284 -7.92 -2.64 -5.67
N ASN A 285 -8.09 -3.45 -6.73
CA ASN A 285 -9.34 -3.44 -7.50
C ASN A 285 -10.53 -4.02 -6.73
N MET A 286 -10.32 -5.05 -5.90
CA MET A 286 -11.35 -5.58 -5.02
C MET A 286 -11.87 -4.49 -4.07
N PHE A 287 -10.97 -3.78 -3.39
CA PHE A 287 -11.35 -2.66 -2.51
C PHE A 287 -11.92 -1.47 -3.31
N ALA A 288 -11.43 -1.21 -4.52
CA ALA A 288 -11.99 -0.17 -5.39
C ALA A 288 -13.46 -0.47 -5.71
N GLU A 289 -13.76 -1.71 -6.09
CA GLU A 289 -15.12 -2.13 -6.41
C GLU A 289 -16.03 -2.09 -5.18
N LEU A 290 -15.58 -2.65 -4.05
CA LEU A 290 -16.32 -2.65 -2.78
C LEU A 290 -16.71 -1.23 -2.33
N LEU A 291 -15.82 -0.25 -2.51
CA LEU A 291 -16.05 1.14 -2.10
C LEU A 291 -16.70 1.99 -3.20
N ARG A 292 -16.89 1.41 -4.40
CA ARG A 292 -17.29 2.12 -5.63
C ARG A 292 -16.31 3.22 -6.02
N TYR A 293 -15.03 3.06 -5.75
CA TYR A 293 -13.97 3.98 -6.14
C TYR A 293 -13.57 3.75 -7.61
N SER A 294 -13.50 4.83 -8.40
CA SER A 294 -13.40 4.74 -9.86
C SER A 294 -12.04 5.12 -10.45
N ASP A 295 -11.11 5.70 -9.68
CA ASP A 295 -9.74 5.99 -10.13
C ASP A 295 -8.81 4.78 -9.94
N ARG A 296 -8.89 3.79 -10.83
CA ARG A 296 -8.22 2.49 -10.66
C ARG A 296 -6.83 2.43 -11.26
N GLN A 297 -6.18 3.56 -11.52
CA GLN A 297 -4.82 3.59 -12.03
C GLN A 297 -3.79 3.48 -10.90
N PHE A 298 -3.62 2.27 -10.37
CA PHE A 298 -2.69 2.00 -9.27
C PHE A 298 -1.23 1.81 -9.71
N TYR A 299 -1.03 1.55 -11.00
CA TYR A 299 0.27 1.33 -11.63
C TYR A 299 0.17 1.67 -13.13
N LEU A 300 1.32 1.86 -13.75
CA LEU A 300 1.49 2.09 -15.18
C LEU A 300 2.26 0.92 -15.82
N ASN A 301 2.60 1.04 -17.10
CA ASN A 301 3.40 0.05 -17.83
C ASN A 301 4.86 0.07 -17.35
N TRP A 302 5.10 -0.41 -16.12
CA TRP A 302 6.41 -0.44 -15.49
C TRP A 302 7.34 -1.46 -16.15
N TRP A 303 6.80 -2.53 -16.75
CA TRP A 303 7.59 -3.56 -17.41
C TRP A 303 8.19 -3.10 -18.75
N SER A 304 7.69 -2.01 -19.33
CA SER A 304 8.30 -1.34 -20.49
C SER A 304 9.06 -0.06 -20.14
N SER A 305 9.41 0.16 -18.87
CA SER A 305 10.16 1.35 -18.44
C SER A 305 11.56 1.37 -19.05
N LYS A 306 12.00 2.54 -19.54
CA LYS A 306 13.31 2.74 -20.20
C LYS A 306 14.41 3.17 -19.23
N SER A 307 14.05 3.58 -18.01
CA SER A 307 14.98 4.01 -16.98
C SER A 307 14.49 3.62 -15.60
N MET A 308 15.42 3.56 -14.63
CA MET A 308 15.05 3.25 -13.24
C MET A 308 14.14 4.32 -12.62
N ALA A 309 14.34 5.59 -13.00
CA ALA A 309 13.47 6.68 -12.56
C ALA A 309 12.03 6.51 -13.06
N GLU A 310 11.85 6.01 -14.29
CA GLU A 310 10.54 5.71 -14.84
C GLU A 310 9.89 4.51 -14.13
N TYR A 311 10.65 3.43 -13.90
CA TYR A 311 10.19 2.25 -13.19
C TYR A 311 9.60 2.60 -11.81
N TYR A 312 10.31 3.39 -11.00
CA TYR A 312 9.82 3.79 -9.67
C TYR A 312 8.56 4.64 -9.71
N ARG A 313 8.35 5.42 -10.76
CA ARG A 313 7.11 6.21 -10.95
C ARG A 313 5.94 5.36 -11.43
N PHE A 314 6.21 4.23 -12.09
CA PHE A 314 5.19 3.43 -12.77
C PHE A 314 4.78 2.19 -11.98
N TRP A 315 5.66 1.63 -11.15
CA TRP A 315 5.41 0.37 -10.43
C TRP A 315 4.24 0.46 -9.45
N ASN A 316 4.26 1.45 -8.54
CA ASN A 316 3.24 1.64 -7.51
C ASN A 316 2.88 3.13 -7.42
N LEU A 317 1.88 3.55 -8.21
CA LEU A 317 1.45 4.94 -8.25
C LEU A 317 0.87 5.38 -6.90
N VAL A 318 0.19 4.50 -6.16
CA VAL A 318 -0.43 4.85 -4.88
C VAL A 318 0.60 5.37 -3.88
N VAL A 319 1.75 4.70 -3.78
CA VAL A 319 2.86 5.13 -2.91
C VAL A 319 3.65 6.27 -3.55
N HIS A 320 3.90 6.20 -4.87
CA HIS A 320 4.64 7.24 -5.57
C HIS A 320 3.96 8.62 -5.47
N GLU A 321 2.63 8.69 -5.63
CA GLU A 321 1.85 9.92 -5.52
C GLU A 321 1.89 10.49 -4.10
N TRP A 322 1.86 9.63 -3.07
CA TRP A 322 2.01 10.07 -1.68
C TRP A 322 3.39 10.67 -1.42
N LEU A 323 4.45 9.98 -1.86
CA LEU A 323 5.84 10.45 -1.73
C LEU A 323 6.04 11.77 -2.50
N TYR A 324 5.47 11.87 -3.70
CA TYR A 324 5.56 13.08 -4.51
C TYR A 324 4.84 14.26 -3.83
N ALA A 325 3.60 14.05 -3.38
CA ALA A 325 2.76 15.11 -2.84
C ALA A 325 3.21 15.62 -1.46
N TYR A 326 3.66 14.73 -0.57
CA TYR A 326 3.89 15.08 0.83
C TYR A 326 5.36 15.10 1.24
N ILE A 327 6.25 14.48 0.46
CA ILE A 327 7.69 14.49 0.74
C ILE A 327 8.39 15.37 -0.28
N TYR A 328 8.37 14.99 -1.56
CA TYR A 328 9.15 15.68 -2.59
C TYR A 328 8.72 17.14 -2.77
N ARG A 329 7.42 17.39 -2.96
CA ARG A 329 6.88 18.74 -3.16
C ARG A 329 7.18 19.64 -1.96
N ASP A 330 6.90 19.15 -0.76
CA ASP A 330 6.98 19.95 0.46
C ASP A 330 8.44 20.28 0.80
N ILE A 331 9.36 19.33 0.67
CA ILE A 331 10.80 19.58 0.83
C ILE A 331 11.30 20.55 -0.24
N SER A 332 10.88 20.37 -1.49
CA SER A 332 11.29 21.26 -2.59
C SER A 332 10.83 22.71 -2.36
N GLN A 333 9.63 22.91 -1.80
CA GLN A 333 9.13 24.24 -1.43
C GLN A 333 9.95 24.85 -0.29
N VAL A 334 10.33 24.06 0.72
CA VAL A 334 11.18 24.53 1.83
C VAL A 334 12.55 24.97 1.31
N ILE A 335 13.21 24.16 0.47
CA ILE A 335 14.51 24.47 -0.11
C ILE A 335 14.43 25.76 -0.95
N TYR A 336 13.42 25.86 -1.83
CA TYR A 336 13.21 27.04 -2.65
C TYR A 336 13.03 28.32 -1.81
N ASN A 337 12.27 28.24 -0.71
CA ASN A 337 12.07 29.37 0.20
C ASN A 337 13.35 29.74 1.00
N LEU A 338 14.30 28.81 1.15
CA LEU A 338 15.60 29.07 1.76
C LEU A 338 16.59 29.69 0.76
N GLU A 339 16.50 29.36 -0.53
CA GLU A 339 17.37 29.92 -1.57
C GLU A 339 17.01 31.38 -1.95
N ILE A 340 15.77 31.80 -1.69
CA ILE A 340 15.28 33.16 -1.98
C ILE A 340 15.52 34.14 -0.82
N LYS A 341 15.79 33.64 0.39
CA LYS A 341 16.20 34.46 1.54
C LYS A 341 17.71 34.61 1.58
#